data_AF-A0A0L7K3R0-F1
#
_entry.id   AF-A0A0L7K3R0-F1
#
_cell.length_a   1.000
_cell.length_b   1.000
_cell.length_c   1.000
_cell.angle_alpha   90.00
_cell.angle_beta   90.00
_cell.angle_gamma   90.00
#
_symmetry.space_group_name_H-M   'P 1'
#
loop_
_entity.id
_entity.type
_entity.pdbx_description
1 polymer ?
#
loop_
_entity_poly.entity_id
_entity_poly.type
_entity_poly.pdbx_seq_one_letter_code
_entity_poly.pdbx_strand_id
1 'polypeptide(L)'
;MGKHFGELAKIRGLITYKLSPHEQRAYAGAISNGLPNIFRRFRESVFRVAPEPLGKSYKMGKHFGELAKIRGLITYKLSPHEQRAYAGAISNGLPNIFRRFRESVFRVAPAFVIGYLVYEGVEREHHRLSRKNPADFENDS
;
A
#
# COMPACT_ATOMS: atom_id res chain seq x y z
N MET A 1 -33.72 33.96 -9.36
CA MET A 1 -34.59 32.89 -8.82
C MET A 1 -33.71 32.00 -7.95
N GLY A 2 -33.62 32.24 -6.64
CA GLY A 2 -34.48 31.62 -5.61
C GLY A 2 -34.03 30.15 -5.40
N LYS A 3 -33.67 29.64 -4.23
CA LYS A 3 -34.06 29.92 -2.83
C LYS A 3 -33.01 29.30 -1.89
N HIS A 4 -32.97 29.80 -0.66
CA HIS A 4 -32.25 29.26 0.48
C HIS A 4 -32.28 27.72 0.58
N PHE A 5 -31.12 27.12 0.84
CA PHE A 5 -30.91 25.78 1.39
C PHE A 5 -29.55 25.86 2.09
N GLY A 6 -29.34 25.58 3.35
CA GLY A 6 -30.12 25.11 4.48
C GLY A 6 -29.12 25.10 5.64
N GLU A 7 -29.60 25.26 6.87
CA GLU A 7 -28.79 25.51 8.06
C GLU A 7 -27.52 24.64 8.15
N LEU A 8 -26.37 25.30 8.15
CA LEU A 8 -25.06 24.67 8.31
C LEU A 8 -24.91 24.20 9.77
N ALA A 9 -25.40 23.00 10.07
CA ALA A 9 -24.96 22.25 11.23
C ALA A 9 -23.45 21.97 11.07
N LYS A 10 -22.63 22.83 11.68
CA LYS A 10 -21.18 22.68 11.77
C LYS A 10 -20.85 21.47 12.65
N ILE A 11 -20.94 20.27 12.10
CA ILE A 11 -20.50 19.04 12.75
C ILE A 11 -19.36 18.46 11.93
N ARG A 12 -18.14 18.68 12.45
CA ARG A 12 -16.90 17.94 12.15
C ARG A 12 -16.59 17.65 10.67
N GLY A 13 -16.33 18.72 9.92
CA GLY A 13 -15.14 18.82 9.06
C GLY A 13 -14.96 17.85 7.88
N LEU A 14 -16.00 17.16 7.42
CA LEU A 14 -15.97 16.43 6.15
C LEU A 14 -17.09 16.93 5.25
N ILE A 15 -16.81 17.96 4.45
CA ILE A 15 -17.74 18.42 3.42
C ILE A 15 -17.43 17.65 2.14
N THR A 16 -18.15 16.54 1.91
CA THR A 16 -18.13 15.86 0.61
C THR A 16 -18.95 16.68 -0.38
N TYR A 17 -18.29 17.61 -1.06
CA TYR A 17 -18.91 18.28 -2.20
C TYR A 17 -18.83 17.38 -3.45
N LYS A 18 -19.93 17.26 -4.19
CA LYS A 18 -19.91 16.86 -5.61
C LYS A 18 -19.47 18.10 -6.40
N LEU A 19 -18.21 18.18 -6.85
CA LEU A 19 -17.77 19.22 -7.79
C LEU A 19 -17.52 18.63 -9.17
N SER A 20 -17.98 19.36 -10.21
CA SER A 20 -17.64 19.13 -11.61
C SER A 20 -16.16 19.46 -11.86
N PRO A 21 -15.45 18.69 -12.72
CA PRO A 21 -14.03 18.93 -13.05
C PRO A 21 -13.69 20.35 -13.54
N HIS A 22 -14.68 21.11 -14.03
CA HIS A 22 -14.46 22.37 -14.73
C HIS A 22 -14.33 23.63 -13.84
N GLU A 23 -14.55 23.53 -12.53
CA GLU A 23 -14.50 24.69 -11.61
C GLU A 23 -13.23 24.75 -10.73
N GLN A 24 -12.24 23.88 -10.98
CA GLN A 24 -11.12 23.69 -10.06
C GLN A 24 -9.92 24.62 -10.35
N ARG A 25 -9.61 25.54 -9.42
CA ARG A 25 -8.31 26.25 -9.36
C ARG A 25 -7.43 25.58 -8.31
N ALA A 26 -6.70 24.54 -8.70
CA ALA A 26 -5.87 23.70 -7.81
C ALA A 26 -4.73 24.45 -7.07
N TYR A 27 -4.44 25.70 -7.43
CA TYR A 27 -3.28 26.46 -6.91
C TYR A 27 -3.62 27.86 -6.38
N ALA A 28 -4.90 28.14 -6.09
CA ALA A 28 -5.29 29.46 -5.55
C ALA A 28 -4.58 29.73 -4.21
N GLY A 29 -3.68 30.73 -4.20
CA GLY A 29 -2.96 31.15 -3.00
C GLY A 29 -1.67 30.37 -2.66
N ALA A 30 -1.19 29.49 -3.55
CA ALA A 30 0.09 28.79 -3.36
C ALA A 30 1.28 29.76 -3.28
N ILE A 31 1.26 30.84 -4.06
CA ILE A 31 2.30 31.88 -4.05
C ILE A 31 2.15 32.80 -2.83
N SER A 32 0.92 33.20 -2.47
CA SER A 32 0.70 34.14 -1.36
C SER A 32 0.89 33.53 0.02
N ASN A 33 0.49 32.26 0.22
CA ASN A 33 0.55 31.61 1.54
C ASN A 33 1.58 30.46 1.62
N GLY A 34 1.96 29.86 0.49
CA GLY A 34 2.90 28.73 0.46
C GLY A 34 4.36 29.15 0.63
N LEU A 35 4.80 30.17 -0.12
CA LEU A 35 6.17 30.69 -0.05
C LEU A 35 6.56 31.18 1.37
N PRO A 36 5.75 32.00 2.06
CA PRO A 36 6.09 32.46 3.41
C PRO A 36 6.24 31.33 4.42
N ASN A 37 5.46 30.25 4.26
CA ASN A 37 5.47 29.12 5.18
C ASN A 37 6.72 28.23 4.99
N ILE A 38 7.26 28.16 3.77
CA ILE A 38 8.54 27.49 3.46
C ILE A 38 9.70 28.29 4.07
N PHE A 39 9.73 29.61 3.88
CA PHE A 39 10.73 30.49 4.48
C PHE A 39 10.73 30.45 6.00
N ARG A 40 9.54 30.41 6.64
CA ARG A 40 9.42 30.27 8.09
C ARG A 40 10.04 28.96 8.61
N ARG A 41 9.77 27.84 7.94
CA ARG A 41 10.32 26.51 8.31
C ARG A 41 11.84 26.44 8.15
N PHE A 42 12.39 27.07 7.12
CA PHE A 42 13.84 27.15 6.92
C PHE A 42 14.50 27.97 8.04
N ARG A 43 13.94 29.14 8.38
CA ARG A 43 14.43 29.99 9.48
C ARG A 43 14.44 29.25 10.82
N GLU A 44 13.42 28.45 11.10
CA GLU A 44 13.32 27.63 12.32
C GLU A 44 14.34 26.47 12.36
N SER A 45 14.87 26.00 11.22
CA SER A 45 15.94 24.98 11.20
C SER A 45 17.33 25.57 11.36
N VAL A 46 17.59 26.76 10.81
CA VAL A 46 18.92 27.38 10.80
C VAL A 46 19.26 28.04 12.15
N PHE A 47 18.26 28.52 12.91
CA PHE A 47 18.47 29.27 14.16
C PHE A 47 18.02 28.53 15.44
N ARG A 48 18.20 27.20 15.55
CA ARG A 48 17.90 26.45 16.78
C ARG A 48 18.98 26.65 17.87
N VAL A 49 18.73 27.54 18.84
CA VAL A 49 19.61 27.79 20.01
C VAL A 49 19.18 27.00 21.27
N ALA A 50 18.09 26.22 21.26
CA ALA A 50 17.72 25.38 22.40
C ALA A 50 17.14 24.02 21.98
N PRO A 51 17.54 22.89 22.62
CA PRO A 51 16.85 21.63 22.44
C PRO A 51 15.45 21.66 23.08
N GLU A 52 14.45 21.13 22.39
CA GLU A 52 13.07 20.99 22.90
C GLU A 52 13.03 20.04 24.11
N PRO A 53 12.27 20.35 25.19
CA PRO A 53 12.12 19.44 26.31
C PRO A 53 11.37 18.17 25.89
N LEU A 54 11.90 17.03 26.35
CA LEU A 54 11.47 15.66 26.07
C LEU A 54 10.11 15.37 26.71
N GLY A 55 9.03 15.86 26.09
CA GLY A 55 7.67 15.73 26.62
C GLY A 55 6.65 15.48 25.51
N LYS A 56 6.76 14.35 24.80
CA LYS A 56 5.69 13.90 23.88
C LYS A 56 5.03 12.65 24.44
N SER A 57 3.94 12.86 25.17
CA SER A 57 2.94 11.83 25.45
C SER A 57 2.36 11.34 24.12
N TYR A 58 2.83 10.19 23.66
CA TYR A 58 2.22 9.43 22.57
C TYR A 58 0.84 8.97 23.04
N LYS A 59 -0.19 9.78 22.76
CA LYS A 59 -1.57 9.30 22.81
C LYS A 59 -1.66 8.15 21.82
N MET A 60 -1.69 6.93 22.35
CA MET A 60 -1.94 5.72 21.58
C MET A 60 -3.41 5.76 21.15
N GLY A 61 -3.70 6.50 20.08
CA GLY A 61 -5.04 6.64 19.53
C GLY A 61 -5.55 5.28 19.07
N LYS A 62 -6.36 4.61 19.90
CA LYS A 62 -7.00 3.32 19.58
C LYS A 62 -8.28 3.49 18.74
N HIS A 63 -8.80 4.71 18.64
CA HIS A 63 -10.10 5.01 18.06
C HIS A 63 -10.06 6.11 16.99
N PHE A 64 -11.02 6.07 16.09
CA PHE A 64 -11.22 7.11 15.08
C PHE A 64 -11.40 8.48 15.75
N GLY A 65 -10.63 9.48 15.29
CA GLY A 65 -10.58 10.83 15.85
C GLY A 65 -9.31 11.16 16.63
N GLU A 66 -8.57 10.14 17.11
CA GLU A 66 -7.31 10.33 17.86
C GLU A 66 -6.07 9.81 17.13
N LEU A 67 -6.23 9.34 15.89
CA LEU A 67 -5.19 8.65 15.11
C LEU A 67 -4.04 9.57 14.69
N ALA A 68 -4.38 10.68 14.04
CA ALA A 68 -3.39 11.60 13.48
C ALA A 68 -3.97 12.98 13.23
N LYS A 69 -3.11 14.00 13.35
CA LYS A 69 -3.44 15.38 12.98
C LYS A 69 -3.00 15.66 11.55
N ILE A 70 -3.89 15.45 10.59
CA ILE A 70 -3.65 15.74 9.17
C ILE A 70 -4.28 17.10 8.83
N ARG A 71 -3.56 17.94 8.08
CA ARG A 71 -4.04 19.26 7.62
C ARG A 71 -3.82 19.38 6.12
N GLY A 72 -4.79 19.95 5.40
CA GLY A 72 -4.66 20.28 3.98
C GLY A 72 -4.80 19.10 3.01
N LEU A 73 -5.39 17.97 3.43
CA LEU A 73 -5.70 16.86 2.54
C LEU A 73 -7.16 16.97 2.06
N ILE A 74 -7.38 17.00 0.76
CA ILE A 74 -8.69 16.98 0.13
C ILE A 74 -8.82 15.68 -0.67
N THR A 75 -9.85 14.88 -0.42
CA THR A 75 -10.10 13.61 -1.10
C THR A 75 -11.48 13.60 -1.76
N TYR A 76 -11.51 13.19 -3.03
CA TYR A 76 -12.73 13.05 -3.81
C TYR A 76 -13.13 11.59 -3.95
N LYS A 77 -14.43 11.30 -3.91
CA LYS A 77 -14.97 9.95 -4.07
C LYS A 77 -16.27 10.00 -4.88
N LEU A 78 -16.50 9.00 -5.72
CA LEU A 78 -17.75 8.80 -6.45
C LEU A 78 -18.64 7.78 -5.71
N SER A 79 -19.96 7.88 -5.83
CA SER A 79 -20.86 6.90 -5.22
C SER A 79 -20.60 5.50 -5.79
N PRO A 80 -20.66 4.41 -5.00
CA PRO A 80 -20.47 3.05 -5.52
C PRO A 80 -21.44 2.68 -6.66
N HIS A 81 -22.67 3.20 -6.62
CA HIS A 81 -23.69 2.96 -7.65
C HIS A 81 -23.40 3.70 -8.97
N GLU A 82 -22.52 4.70 -8.94
CA GLU A 82 -22.08 5.46 -10.12
C GLU A 82 -20.77 4.87 -10.70
N GLN A 83 -20.14 3.89 -10.02
CA GLN A 83 -18.91 3.24 -10.45
C GLN A 83 -19.18 1.88 -11.11
N ARG A 84 -18.31 1.47 -12.03
CA ARG A 84 -18.29 0.10 -12.56
C ARG A 84 -17.40 -0.75 -11.67
N ALA A 85 -17.95 -1.83 -11.07
CA ALA A 85 -17.23 -2.68 -10.13
C ALA A 85 -15.93 -3.30 -10.71
N TYR A 86 -15.92 -3.61 -12.01
CA TYR A 86 -14.78 -4.24 -12.70
C TYR A 86 -14.13 -3.31 -13.74
N ALA A 87 -14.19 -2.00 -13.53
CA ALA A 87 -13.55 -1.04 -14.43
C ALA A 87 -12.06 -1.38 -14.63
N GLY A 88 -11.65 -1.61 -15.88
CA GLY A 88 -10.25 -1.88 -16.23
C GLY A 88 -9.70 -3.23 -15.73
N ALA A 89 -10.56 -4.19 -15.37
CA ALA A 89 -10.11 -5.50 -14.88
C ALA A 89 -9.19 -6.23 -15.87
N ILE A 90 -9.50 -6.18 -17.17
CA ILE A 90 -8.67 -6.81 -18.21
C ILE A 90 -7.51 -5.88 -18.59
N SER A 91 -7.79 -4.63 -18.95
CA SER A 91 -6.78 -3.71 -19.49
C SER A 91 -5.72 -3.29 -18.49
N ASN A 92 -6.09 -3.06 -17.22
CA ASN A 92 -5.15 -2.66 -16.17
C ASN A 92 -4.91 -3.79 -15.16
N GLY A 93 -5.93 -4.60 -14.86
CA GLY A 93 -5.83 -5.65 -13.86
C GLY A 93 -4.87 -6.77 -14.28
N LEU A 94 -5.03 -7.35 -15.47
CA LEU A 94 -4.16 -8.45 -15.93
C LEU A 94 -2.68 -8.04 -16.04
N PRO A 95 -2.31 -6.90 -16.67
CA PRO A 95 -0.91 -6.47 -16.69
C PRO A 95 -0.34 -6.23 -15.30
N ASN A 96 -1.15 -5.69 -14.38
CA ASN A 96 -0.71 -5.47 -13.00
C ASN A 96 -0.54 -6.78 -12.22
N ILE A 97 -1.40 -7.78 -12.44
CA ILE A 97 -1.23 -9.12 -11.87
C ILE A 97 0.07 -9.75 -12.36
N PHE A 98 0.32 -9.71 -13.67
CA PHE A 98 1.55 -10.25 -14.24
C PHE A 98 2.81 -9.53 -13.71
N ARG A 99 2.77 -8.19 -13.62
CA ARG A 99 3.83 -7.40 -13.00
C ARG A 99 4.12 -7.86 -11.56
N ARG A 100 3.07 -8.02 -10.74
CA ARG A 100 3.18 -8.49 -9.34
C ARG A 100 3.72 -9.91 -9.25
N PHE A 101 3.26 -10.82 -10.11
CA PHE A 101 3.76 -12.19 -10.17
C PHE A 101 5.26 -12.24 -10.47
N ARG A 102 5.71 -11.48 -11.49
CA ARG A 102 7.13 -11.40 -11.87
C ARG A 102 8.02 -10.86 -10.75
N GLU A 103 7.52 -9.93 -9.94
CA GLU A 103 8.25 -9.37 -8.80
C GLU A 103 8.47 -10.39 -7.65
N SER A 104 7.60 -11.39 -7.53
CA SER A 104 7.67 -12.40 -6.47
C SER A 104 8.23 -13.74 -6.91
N VAL A 105 8.02 -14.14 -8.17
CA VAL A 105 8.30 -15.51 -8.64
C VAL A 105 9.75 -15.91 -8.40
N PHE A 106 10.72 -15.03 -8.65
CA PHE A 106 12.14 -15.36 -8.46
C PHE A 106 12.58 -15.41 -7.00
N ARG A 107 11.78 -14.89 -6.06
CA ARG A 107 12.05 -15.02 -4.62
C ARG A 107 11.48 -16.31 -4.06
N VAL A 108 10.34 -16.76 -4.60
CA VAL A 108 9.55 -17.87 -4.05
C VAL A 108 9.84 -19.18 -4.79
N ALA A 109 9.85 -19.15 -6.12
CA ALA A 109 9.97 -20.35 -6.95
C ALA A 109 11.28 -21.15 -6.73
N PRO A 110 12.47 -20.55 -6.56
CA PRO A 110 13.70 -21.33 -6.38
C PRO A 110 13.65 -22.30 -5.20
N ALA A 111 13.08 -21.88 -4.06
CA ALA A 111 12.95 -22.75 -2.89
C ALA A 111 12.04 -23.96 -3.17
N PHE A 112 10.93 -23.75 -3.87
CA PHE A 112 10.03 -24.84 -4.27
C PHE A 112 10.66 -25.77 -5.29
N VAL A 113 11.38 -25.24 -6.28
CA VAL A 113 12.08 -26.06 -7.28
C VAL A 113 13.15 -26.93 -6.60
N ILE A 114 13.96 -26.37 -5.71
CA ILE A 114 14.97 -27.14 -4.97
C ILE A 114 14.31 -28.23 -4.12
N GLY A 115 13.25 -27.88 -3.38
CA GLY A 115 12.52 -28.85 -2.57
C GLY A 115 11.96 -30.01 -3.40
N TYR A 116 11.41 -29.71 -4.57
CA TYR A 116 10.90 -30.73 -5.50
C TYR A 116 12.01 -31.64 -6.03
N LEU A 117 13.15 -31.07 -6.44
CA LEU A 117 14.28 -31.85 -6.93
C LEU A 117 14.87 -32.77 -5.86
N VAL A 118 14.94 -32.31 -4.60
CA VAL A 118 15.38 -33.15 -3.47
C VAL A 118 14.40 -34.29 -3.24
N TYR A 119 13.10 -34.01 -3.23
CA TYR A 119 12.06 -35.03 -3.07
C TYR A 119 12.17 -36.11 -4.14
N GLU A 120 12.22 -35.72 -5.42
CA GLU A 120 12.34 -36.67 -6.54
C GLU A 120 13.63 -37.49 -6.46
N GLY A 121 14.75 -36.85 -6.12
CA GLY A 121 16.04 -37.52 -5.97
C GLY A 121 16.03 -38.58 -4.87
N VAL A 122 15.49 -38.24 -3.70
CA VAL A 122 15.40 -39.16 -2.54
C VAL A 122 14.48 -40.34 -2.86
N GLU A 123 13.31 -40.09 -3.44
CA GLU A 123 12.36 -41.15 -3.77
C GLU A 123 12.94 -42.13 -4.79
N ARG A 124 13.64 -41.59 -5.82
CA ARG A 124 14.31 -42.41 -6.84
C ARG A 124 15.41 -43.29 -6.26
N GLU A 125 16.25 -42.74 -5.38
CA GLU A 125 17.31 -43.51 -4.73
C GLU A 125 16.73 -44.54 -3.74
N HIS A 126 15.69 -44.19 -3.00
CA HIS A 126 15.00 -45.12 -2.10
C HIS A 126 14.43 -46.31 -2.87
N HIS A 127 13.77 -46.07 -4.00
CA HIS A 127 13.30 -47.14 -4.87
C HIS A 127 14.43 -47.99 -5.46
N ARG A 128 15.58 -47.40 -5.79
CA ARG A 128 16.75 -48.12 -6.30
C ARG A 128 17.35 -49.04 -5.24
N LEU A 129 17.55 -48.53 -4.02
CA LEU A 129 18.13 -49.26 -2.90
C LEU A 129 17.20 -50.32 -2.32
N SER A 130 15.88 -50.16 -2.49
CA SER A 130 14.90 -51.16 -2.05
C SER A 130 14.87 -52.40 -2.96
N ARG A 131 15.53 -52.35 -4.13
CA ARG A 131 15.65 -53.52 -5.03
C ARG A 131 16.85 -54.36 -4.62
N LYS A 132 16.71 -55.68 -4.72
CA LYS A 132 17.81 -56.63 -4.50
C LYS A 132 18.89 -56.44 -5.58
N ASN A 133 20.15 -56.49 -5.18
CA ASN A 133 21.28 -56.45 -6.10
C ASN A 133 21.61 -57.87 -6.58
N PRO A 134 21.54 -58.17 -7.89
CA PRO A 134 21.83 -59.52 -8.40
C PRO A 134 23.29 -59.95 -8.15
N ALA A 135 24.24 -59.02 -8.08
CA ALA A 135 25.65 -59.33 -7.85
C ALA A 135 25.94 -59.92 -6.46
N ASP A 136 25.03 -59.73 -5.50
CA ASP A 136 25.19 -60.27 -4.13
C ASP A 136 24.93 -61.79 -4.08
N PHE A 137 24.36 -62.39 -5.13
CA PHE A 137 23.99 -63.81 -5.20
C PHE A 137 24.89 -64.62 -6.15
N GLU A 138 25.95 -64.05 -6.71
CA GLU A 138 26.81 -64.70 -7.71
C GLU A 138 27.74 -65.78 -7.11
N ASN A 139 28.07 -65.70 -5.82
CA ASN A 139 29.00 -66.61 -5.13
C ASN A 139 28.33 -67.51 -4.09
N ASP A 140 27.00 -67.55 -4.07
CA ASP A 140 26.20 -68.37 -3.16
C ASP A 140 25.79 -69.64 -3.93
N SER A 141 26.73 -70.58 -4.08
CA SER A 141 26.59 -71.86 -4.80
C SER A 141 27.32 -72.99 -4.09
#